data_AF-A0A9D5RFN4-F1
#
_entry.id   AF-A0A9D5RFN4-F1
#
_cell.length_a   1.000
_cell.length_b   1.000
_cell.length_c   1.000
_cell.angle_alpha   90.00
_cell.angle_beta   90.00
_cell.angle_gamma   90.00
#
_symmetry.space_group_name_H-M   'P 1'
#
loop_
_entity.id
_entity.type
_entity.pdbx_description
1 polymer ?
#
loop_
_entity_poly.entity_id
_entity_poly.type
_entity_poly.pdbx_seq_one_letter_code
_entity_poly.pdbx_strand_id
1 'polypeptide(L)' 'MNEPSAIETLDTGLTCLIERMGIVEAERFISIIMRERFDYTKWRQEHLTNASLDGLLNAAKQSEAEHPFRSRRNDIQTI' A
#
# COMPACT_ATOMS: atom_id res chain seq x y z
N MET A 1 18.47 -2.68 0.89
CA MET A 1 17.42 -3.57 0.37
C MET A 1 16.95 -2.93 -0.93
N ASN A 2 17.06 -3.59 -2.10
CA ASN A 2 16.54 -3.03 -3.35
C ASN A 2 15.03 -3.24 -3.35
N GLU A 3 14.27 -2.14 -3.29
CA GLU A 3 12.83 -2.17 -3.52
C GLU A 3 12.57 -2.66 -4.95
N PRO A 4 11.63 -3.60 -5.16
CA PRO A 4 11.27 -4.05 -6.49
C PRO A 4 10.79 -2.85 -7.32
N SER A 5 11.20 -2.81 -8.58
CA SER A 5 10.76 -1.77 -9.49
C SER A 5 9.24 -1.87 -9.70
N ALA A 6 8.62 -0.74 -10.07
CA ALA A 6 7.20 -0.72 -10.37
C ALA A 6 6.83 -1.75 -11.46
N ILE A 7 7.71 -1.96 -12.44
CA ILE A 7 7.51 -2.92 -13.54
C ILE A 7 7.48 -4.36 -13.00
N GLU A 8 8.44 -4.74 -12.15
CA GLU A 8 8.50 -6.08 -11.56
C GLU A 8 7.29 -6.38 -10.66
N THR A 9 6.83 -5.35 -9.92
CA THR A 9 5.65 -5.47 -9.06
C THR A 9 4.38 -5.67 -9.89
N LEU A 10 4.24 -4.94 -11.00
CA LEU A 10 3.10 -5.08 -11.92
C LEU A 10 3.11 -6.44 -12.62
N ASP A 11 4.26 -6.88 -13.12
CA ASP A 11 4.41 -8.17 -13.82
C ASP A 11 4.06 -9.36 -12.91
N THR A 12 4.57 -9.33 -11.68
CA THR A 12 4.24 -10.33 -10.66
C THR A 12 2.73 -10.34 -10.36
N GLY A 13 2.13 -9.16 -10.17
CA GLY A 13 0.70 -9.04 -9.88
C GLY A 13 -0.18 -9.56 -11.01
N LEU A 14 0.13 -9.20 -12.25
CA LEU A 14 -0.60 -9.67 -13.44
C LEU A 14 -0.46 -11.18 -13.63
N THR A 15 0.74 -11.73 -13.45
CA THR A 15 0.99 -13.17 -13.52
C THR A 15 0.13 -13.91 -12.50
N CYS A 16 0.12 -13.47 -11.23
CA CYS A 16 -0.71 -14.08 -10.20
C CYS A 16 -2.22 -14.00 -10.53
N LEU A 17 -2.70 -12.89 -11.11
CA LEU A 17 -4.10 -12.78 -11.54
C LEU A 17 -4.40 -13.80 -12.64
N ILE A 18 -3.59 -13.84 -13.69
CA ILE A 18 -3.77 -14.74 -14.84
C ILE A 18 -3.76 -16.21 -14.40
N GLU A 19 -2.83 -16.61 -13.52
CA GLU A 19 -2.76 -17.98 -13.01
C GLU A 19 -4.01 -18.39 -12.22
N ARG A 20 -4.67 -17.45 -11.55
CA ARG A 20 -5.80 -17.73 -10.65
C ARG A 20 -7.16 -17.68 -11.32
N MET A 21 -7.37 -16.81 -12.30
CA MET A 21 -8.67 -16.64 -12.96
C MET A 21 -8.63 -16.79 -14.49
N GLY A 22 -7.44 -16.94 -15.08
CA GLY A 22 -7.24 -16.97 -16.52
C GLY A 22 -7.14 -15.57 -17.14
N ILE A 23 -6.58 -15.50 -18.35
CA ILE A 23 -6.26 -14.25 -19.05
C ILE A 23 -7.52 -13.37 -19.25
N VAL A 24 -8.62 -13.97 -19.69
CA VAL A 24 -9.85 -13.22 -20.03
C VAL A 24 -10.48 -12.57 -18.81
N GLU A 25 -10.55 -13.29 -17.68
CA GLU A 25 -11.12 -12.74 -16.45
C GLU A 25 -10.18 -11.75 -15.76
N ALA A 26 -8.85 -11.97 -15.84
CA ALA A 26 -7.87 -11.01 -15.35
C ALA A 26 -7.99 -9.66 -16.06
N GLU A 27 -8.10 -9.66 -17.39
CA GLU A 27 -8.32 -8.44 -18.19
C GLU A 27 -9.65 -7.74 -17.85
N ARG A 28 -10.72 -8.52 -17.66
CA ARG A 28 -12.02 -7.97 -17.22
C ARG A 28 -11.91 -7.33 -15.84
N PHE A 29 -11.24 -7.98 -14.90
CA PHE A 29 -11.02 -7.46 -13.55
C PHE A 29 -10.28 -6.12 -13.59
N ILE A 30 -9.14 -6.03 -14.28
CA ILE A 30 -8.38 -4.78 -14.42
C ILE A 30 -9.21 -3.70 -15.09
N SER A 31 -9.95 -4.04 -16.15
CA SER A 31 -10.85 -3.10 -16.82
C SER A 31 -11.91 -2.53 -15.89
N ILE A 32 -12.48 -3.34 -14.99
CA ILE A 32 -13.46 -2.88 -13.99
C ILE A 32 -12.78 -1.96 -12.97
N ILE A 33 -11.63 -2.35 -12.42
CA ILE A 33 -10.88 -1.55 -11.45
C ILE A 33 -10.49 -0.18 -12.01
N MET A 34 -10.12 -0.10 -13.29
CA MET A 34 -9.72 1.15 -13.94
C MET A 34 -10.90 2.03 -14.37
N ARG A 35 -12.03 1.43 -14.77
CA ARG A 35 -13.20 2.18 -15.27
C ARG A 35 -14.11 2.63 -14.15
N GLU A 36 -14.34 1.76 -13.18
CA GLU A 36 -15.13 2.07 -12.00
C GLU A 36 -14.25 2.86 -11.02
N ARG A 37 -14.84 3.78 -10.26
CA ARG A 37 -14.16 4.37 -9.10
C ARG A 37 -14.08 3.33 -7.99
N PHE A 38 -13.19 2.35 -8.17
CA PHE A 38 -12.95 1.33 -7.15
C PHE A 38 -12.45 2.00 -5.87
N ASP A 39 -13.29 2.00 -4.84
CA ASP A 39 -12.95 2.56 -3.54
C ASP A 39 -12.08 1.58 -2.78
N TYR A 40 -10.76 1.73 -2.98
CA TYR A 40 -9.76 0.94 -2.28
C TYR A 40 -9.84 1.11 -0.76
N THR A 41 -10.25 2.29 -0.27
CA THR A 41 -10.39 2.54 1.17
C THR A 41 -11.50 1.68 1.76
N LYS A 42 -12.67 1.68 1.11
CA LYS A 42 -13.80 0.87 1.52
C LYS A 42 -13.49 -0.62 1.43
N TRP A 43 -12.97 -1.08 0.30
CA TRP A 43 -12.60 -2.49 0.13
C TRP A 43 -11.58 -2.96 1.19
N ARG A 44 -10.56 -2.13 1.48
CA ARG A 44 -9.58 -2.42 2.53
C ARG A 44 -10.22 -2.53 3.91
N GLN A 45 -11.13 -1.63 4.25
CA GLN A 45 -11.84 -1.66 5.53
C GLN A 45 -12.74 -2.89 5.68
N GLU A 46 -13.32 -3.39 4.61
CA GLU A 46 -14.22 -4.55 4.67
C GLU A 46 -13.44 -5.88 4.66
N HIS A 47 -12.33 -5.95 3.91
CA HIS A 47 -11.63 -7.21 3.64
C HIS A 47 -10.29 -7.38 4.36
N LEU A 48 -9.61 -6.29 4.71
CA LEU A 48 -8.28 -6.33 5.35
C LEU A 48 -8.31 -6.14 6.87
N THR A 49 -9.46 -5.72 7.43
CA THR A 49 -9.59 -5.31 8.84
C THR A 49 -9.52 -6.46 9.85
N ASN A 50 -9.54 -7.72 9.40
CA ASN A 50 -9.22 -8.86 10.28
C ASN A 50 -7.73 -8.90 10.68
N ALA A 51 -6.84 -8.18 10.00
CA ALA A 51 -5.47 -7.92 10.46
C ALA A 51 -5.44 -6.52 11.07
N SER A 52 -5.94 -6.42 12.30
CA SER A 52 -6.09 -5.23 13.15
C SER A 52 -5.22 -4.03 12.73
N LEU A 53 -5.88 -3.02 12.15
CA LEU A 53 -5.36 -1.66 12.00
C LEU A 53 -4.84 -1.11 13.35
N ASP A 54 -5.41 -1.55 14.47
CA ASP A 54 -4.90 -1.23 15.81
C ASP A 54 -3.51 -1.81 16.08
N GLY A 55 -3.17 -2.99 15.52
CA GLY A 55 -1.84 -3.57 15.61
C GLY A 55 -0.78 -2.72 14.91
N LEU A 56 -1.09 -2.22 13.72
CA LEU A 56 -0.21 -1.29 12.98
C LEU A 56 -0.13 0.08 13.66
N LEU A 57 -1.26 0.59 14.16
CA LEU A 57 -1.30 1.87 14.87
C LEU A 57 -0.53 1.79 16.20
N ASN A 58 -0.62 0.68 16.94
CA ASN A 58 0.13 0.47 18.17
C ASN A 58 1.62 0.34 17.89
N ALA A 59 2.02 -0.38 16.83
CA ALA A 59 3.42 -0.46 16.42
C ALA A 59 3.99 0.93 16.03
N ALA A 60 3.22 1.75 15.31
CA ALA A 60 3.61 3.11 14.95
C ALA A 60 3.76 4.01 16.19
N LYS A 61 2.82 3.94 17.15
CA LYS A 61 2.90 4.67 18.43
C LYS A 61 4.09 4.25 19.28
N GLN A 62 4.42 2.96 19.30
CA GLN A 62 5.60 2.43 20.02
C GLN A 62 6.91 2.96 19.41
N SER A 63 6.98 3.04 18.08
CA SER A 63 8.15 3.57 17.37
C SER A 63 8.40 5.07 17.64
N GLU A 64 7.35 5.88 17.82
CA GLU A 64 7.50 7.30 18.19
C GLU A 64 8.06 7.47 19.61
N ALA A 65 7.70 6.57 20.54
CA ALA A 65 8.18 6.60 21.91
C ALA A 65 9.68 6.25 22.02
N GLU A 66 10.18 5.33 21.18
CA GLU A 66 11.58 4.90 21.19
C GLU A 66 12.49 5.83 20.36
N HIS A 67 11.95 6.50 19.33
CA HIS A 67 12.70 7.43 18.48
C HIS A 67 11.86 8.67 18.13
N PRO A 68 11.90 9.74 18.94
CA PRO A 68 11.18 10.97 18.62
C PRO A 68 11.70 11.55 17.30
N PHE A 69 10.79 11.74 16.33
CA PHE A 69 11.09 12.34 15.03
C PHE A 69 11.65 13.76 15.24
N ARG A 70 12.98 13.88 15.21
CA ARG A 70 13.68 15.15 15.37
C ARG A 70 13.51 15.96 14.10
N SER A 71 12.46 16.78 14.03
CA SER A 71 12.35 17.81 13.00
C SER A 71 13.60 18.70 13.04
N ARG A 72 14.50 18.55 12.06
CA ARG A 72 15.53 19.56 11.78
C ARG A 72 14.83 20.80 11.18
N ARG A 73 14.25 21.62 12.03
CA ARG A 73 13.90 23.01 11.72
C ARG A 73 14.53 23.90 12.78
N ASN A 74 15.81 24.21 12.61
CA ASN A 74 16.42 25.42 13.17
C ASN A 74 17.80 25.78 12.57
N ASP A 75 18.07 25.46 11.30
CA ASP A 75 19.34 25.81 10.65
C ASP A 75 19.14 26.85 9.52
N ILE A 76 18.25 27.83 9.71
CA ILE A 76 18.26 29.06 8.89
C ILE A 76 18.52 30.25 9.83
N GLN A 77 19.78 30.38 10.22
CA GLN A 77 20.34 31.65 10.64
C GLN A 77 20.69 32.43 9.37
N THR A 78 19.94 33.48 9.03
CA THR A 78 20.40 34.55 8.13
C THR A 78 19.64 35.83 8.47
N ILE A 79 20.22 36.66 9.34
CA ILE A 79 20.51 38.09 9.10
C ILE A 79 21.81 38.40 9.84
#